data_AF-A0A2V7I3G1-F1
#
_entry.id   AF-A0A2V7I3G1-F1
#
_cell.length_a   1.000
_cell.length_b   1.000
_cell.length_c   1.000
_cell.angle_alpha   90.00
_cell.angle_beta   90.00
_cell.angle_gamma   90.00
#
_symmetry.space_group_name_H-M   'P 1'
#
loop_
_entity.id
_entity.type
_entity.pdbx_description
1 polymer ?
#
loop_
_entity_poly.entity_id
_entity_poly.type
_entity_poly.pdbx_seq_one_letter_code
_entity_poly.pdbx_strand_id
1 'polypeptide(L)'
;GTYDEVNRLCSEIADKYRWAFVNVNFRPYYSEGSKSYGYEIVEQLGWRTPQHVVVPCAGGSLITKIWKAIKELKTLGLIDGPVKTKMHAAQALGCGP
;
A
#
# COMPACT_ATOMS: atom_id res chain seq x y z
N GLY A 1 -27.47 -12.97 6.11
CA GLY A 1 -26.21 -13.63 6.45
C GLY A 1 -25.23 -12.67 7.09
N THR A 2 -24.13 -13.19 7.62
CA THR A 2 -23.03 -12.44 8.23
C THR A 2 -22.13 -11.79 7.17
N TYR A 3 -21.21 -10.92 7.61
CA TYR A 3 -20.19 -10.33 6.74
C TYR A 3 -19.31 -11.39 6.05
N ASP A 4 -18.94 -12.44 6.78
CA ASP A 4 -18.10 -13.52 6.27
C ASP A 4 -18.85 -14.39 5.23
N GLU A 5 -20.15 -14.60 5.43
CA GLU A 5 -21.00 -15.31 4.47
C GLU A 5 -21.08 -14.55 3.14
N VAL A 6 -21.19 -13.22 3.17
CA VAL A 6 -21.19 -12.41 1.94
C VAL A 6 -19.83 -12.43 1.26
N ASN A 7 -18.70 -12.33 1.99
CA ASN A 7 -17.36 -12.43 1.38
C ASN A 7 -17.12 -13.79 0.73
N ARG A 8 -17.60 -14.88 1.36
CA ARG A 8 -17.55 -16.22 0.78
C ARG A 8 -18.37 -16.28 -0.51
N LEU A 9 -19.61 -15.80 -0.49
CA LEU A 9 -20.46 -15.76 -1.69
C LEU A 9 -19.82 -14.95 -2.83
N CYS A 10 -19.21 -13.79 -2.53
CA CYS A 10 -18.53 -12.98 -3.53
C CYS A 10 -17.35 -13.72 -4.19
N SER A 11 -16.63 -14.53 -3.42
CA SER A 11 -15.53 -15.37 -3.93
C SER A 11 -16.08 -16.47 -4.85
N GLU A 12 -17.14 -17.16 -4.44
CA GLU A 12 -17.80 -18.21 -5.25
C GLU A 12 -18.37 -17.64 -6.56
N ILE A 13 -18.94 -16.43 -6.53
CA ILE A 13 -19.42 -15.74 -7.73
C ILE A 13 -18.27 -15.38 -8.66
N ALA A 14 -17.14 -14.89 -8.14
CA ALA A 14 -15.96 -14.55 -8.94
C ALA A 14 -15.31 -15.78 -9.60
N ASP A 15 -15.43 -16.95 -8.98
CA ASP A 15 -14.97 -18.22 -9.56
C ASP A 15 -15.94 -18.74 -10.63
N LYS A 16 -17.26 -18.60 -10.40
CA LYS A 16 -18.29 -19.08 -11.32
C LYS A 16 -18.45 -18.20 -12.57
N TYR A 17 -18.44 -16.90 -12.37
CA TYR A 17 -18.54 -15.90 -13.43
C TYR A 17 -17.20 -15.19 -13.47
N ARG A 18 -16.55 -15.08 -14.64
CA ARG A 18 -15.22 -14.48 -14.83
C ARG A 18 -15.19 -12.98 -14.48
N TRP A 19 -15.44 -12.66 -13.22
CA TRP A 19 -15.68 -11.34 -12.69
C TRP A 19 -14.51 -10.95 -11.79
N ALA A 20 -14.08 -9.70 -11.93
CA ALA A 20 -13.12 -9.11 -11.04
C ALA A 20 -13.85 -8.58 -9.80
N PHE A 21 -13.49 -9.09 -8.63
CA PHE A 21 -13.95 -8.57 -7.36
C PHE A 21 -12.84 -7.72 -6.74
N VAL A 22 -13.00 -6.40 -6.84
CA VAL A 22 -11.95 -5.44 -6.51
C VAL A 22 -11.34 -5.74 -5.15
N ASN A 23 -12.17 -5.92 -4.11
CA ASN A 23 -11.71 -6.07 -2.73
C ASN A 23 -11.20 -7.48 -2.37
N VAL A 24 -11.23 -8.45 -3.29
CA VAL A 24 -10.82 -9.85 -3.06
C VAL A 24 -9.68 -10.23 -4.00
N ASN A 25 -9.97 -10.60 -5.25
CA ASN A 25 -8.98 -11.15 -6.17
C ASN A 25 -8.14 -10.08 -6.90
N PHE A 26 -8.63 -8.84 -6.98
CA PHE A 26 -7.93 -7.74 -7.67
C PHE A 26 -7.14 -6.80 -6.75
N ARG A 27 -7.09 -7.11 -5.44
CA ARG A 27 -6.39 -6.30 -4.44
C ARG A 27 -4.92 -6.01 -4.74
N PRO A 28 -4.12 -6.97 -5.26
CA PRO A 28 -2.75 -6.68 -5.63
C PRO A 28 -2.61 -5.57 -6.68
N TYR A 29 -3.56 -5.47 -7.62
CA TYR A 29 -3.51 -4.51 -8.72
C TYR A 29 -3.89 -3.10 -8.29
N TYR A 30 -5.09 -2.90 -7.71
CA TYR A 30 -5.52 -1.54 -7.38
C TYR A 30 -4.66 -0.94 -6.25
N SER A 31 -4.10 -1.77 -5.36
CA SER A 31 -3.20 -1.29 -4.31
C SER A 31 -1.87 -0.75 -4.87
N GLU A 32 -1.48 -1.08 -6.10
CA GLU A 32 -0.31 -0.46 -6.74
C GLU A 32 -0.52 1.04 -6.96
N GLY A 33 -1.75 1.52 -7.15
CA GLY A 33 -2.01 2.96 -7.27
C GLY A 33 -1.50 3.76 -6.07
N SER A 34 -1.60 3.18 -4.86
CA SER A 34 -1.12 3.83 -3.62
C SER A 34 0.39 4.08 -3.58
N LYS A 35 1.18 3.48 -4.48
CA LYS A 35 2.62 3.76 -4.56
C LYS A 35 2.91 5.14 -5.15
N SER A 36 1.96 5.75 -5.88
CA SER A 36 2.13 7.11 -6.42
C SER A 36 2.43 8.12 -5.31
N TYR A 37 1.81 7.96 -4.13
CA TYR A 37 2.15 8.75 -2.94
C TYR A 37 3.65 8.74 -2.64
N GLY A 38 4.30 7.58 -2.71
CA GLY A 38 5.75 7.51 -2.47
C GLY A 38 6.57 8.17 -3.58
N TYR A 39 6.08 8.14 -4.82
CA TYR A 39 6.72 8.85 -5.93
C TYR A 39 6.60 10.37 -5.76
N GLU A 40 5.39 10.85 -5.50
CA GLU A 40 5.08 12.27 -5.27
C GLU A 40 5.88 12.81 -4.08
N ILE A 41 5.94 12.09 -2.96
CA ILE A 41 6.75 12.49 -1.79
C ILE A 41 8.21 12.73 -2.18
N VAL A 42 8.83 11.78 -2.90
CA VAL A 42 10.25 11.87 -3.25
C VAL A 42 10.48 12.96 -4.30
N GLU A 43 9.62 13.06 -5.31
CA GLU A 43 9.66 14.11 -6.33
C GLU A 43 9.57 15.51 -5.68
N GLN A 44 8.56 15.74 -4.84
CA GLN A 44 8.32 17.02 -4.17
C GLN A 44 9.42 17.40 -3.18
N LEU A 45 10.19 16.44 -2.67
CA LEU A 45 11.37 16.68 -1.84
C LEU A 45 12.66 16.90 -2.65
N GLY A 46 12.54 17.00 -3.98
CA GLY A 46 13.65 17.20 -4.89
C GLY A 46 14.48 15.93 -5.07
N TRP A 47 13.81 14.81 -5.33
CA TRP A 47 14.43 13.48 -5.51
C TRP A 47 15.20 12.98 -4.28
N ARG A 48 14.76 13.40 -3.09
CA ARG A 48 15.33 13.00 -1.81
C ARG A 48 14.31 12.27 -0.97
N THR A 49 14.76 11.27 -0.24
CA THR A 49 13.90 10.54 0.67
C THR A 49 13.85 11.22 2.04
N PRO A 50 12.67 11.35 2.67
CA PRO A 50 12.58 11.87 4.03
C PRO A 50 13.24 10.89 5.02
N GLN A 51 13.73 11.39 6.15
CA GLN A 51 14.28 10.53 7.21
C GLN A 51 13.20 9.71 7.90
N HIS A 52 11.99 10.27 8.03
CA HIS A 52 10.86 9.63 8.71
C HIS A 52 9.60 9.78 7.87
N VAL A 53 8.83 8.70 7.75
CA VAL A 53 7.48 8.71 7.17
C VAL A 53 6.53 8.12 8.19
N VAL A 54 5.53 8.89 8.63
CA VAL A 54 4.49 8.44 9.56
C VAL A 54 3.21 8.24 8.77
N VAL A 55 2.67 7.03 8.81
CA VAL A 55 1.49 6.64 8.01
C VAL A 55 0.37 6.18 8.94
N PRO A 56 -0.83 6.79 8.88
CA PRO A 56 -1.99 6.24 9.57
C PRO A 56 -2.33 4.87 8.99
N CYS A 57 -2.47 3.87 9.85
CA CYS A 57 -2.62 2.48 9.45
C CYS A 57 -3.92 1.87 10.00
N ALA A 58 -4.69 1.28 9.07
CA ALA A 58 -5.66 0.24 9.39
C ALA A 58 -5.09 -1.09 8.86
N GLY A 59 -5.39 -1.45 7.61
CA GLY A 59 -4.88 -2.69 6.99
C GLY A 59 -3.45 -2.64 6.43
N GLY A 60 -2.61 -1.67 6.83
CA GLY A 60 -1.19 -1.60 6.45
C GLY A 60 -0.84 -1.43 4.95
N SER A 61 -1.83 -1.31 4.06
CA SER A 61 -1.56 -1.26 2.61
C SER A 61 -0.77 -0.01 2.21
N LEU A 62 -1.12 1.17 2.72
CA LEU A 62 -0.48 2.42 2.29
C LEU A 62 1.01 2.47 2.66
N ILE A 63 1.35 2.12 3.92
CA ILE A 63 2.74 2.15 4.40
C ILE A 63 3.65 1.23 3.60
N THR A 64 3.17 0.04 3.23
CA THR A 64 3.95 -0.90 2.41
C THR A 64 4.15 -0.41 0.98
N LYS A 65 3.16 0.29 0.41
CA LYS A 65 3.24 0.84 -0.96
C LYS A 65 4.13 2.07 -1.06
N ILE A 66 4.12 2.94 -0.05
CA ILE A 66 5.09 4.05 0.04
C ILE A 66 6.52 3.50 0.14
N TRP A 67 6.74 2.47 0.97
CA TRP A 67 8.06 1.83 1.07
C TRP A 67 8.49 1.16 -0.25
N LYS A 68 7.56 0.49 -0.94
CA LYS A 68 7.82 -0.10 -2.27
C LYS A 68 8.23 0.98 -3.27
N ALA A 69 7.53 2.11 -3.33
CA ALA A 69 7.86 3.22 -4.21
C ALA A 69 9.28 3.76 -3.97
N ILE A 70 9.67 3.98 -2.70
CA ILE A 70 11.03 4.44 -2.37
C ILE A 70 12.08 3.44 -2.86
N LYS A 71 11.85 2.14 -2.66
CA LYS A 71 12.77 1.09 -3.16
C LYS A 71 12.85 1.07 -4.67
N GLU A 72 11.73 1.20 -5.37
CA GLU A 72 11.69 1.23 -6.84
C GLU A 72 12.43 2.44 -7.40
N LEU A 73 12.21 3.63 -6.84
CA LEU A 73 12.95 4.83 -7.23
C LEU A 73 14.45 4.67 -6.98
N LYS A 74 14.84 3.99 -5.89
CA LYS A 74 16.25 3.67 -5.63
C LYS A 74 16.81 2.70 -6.67
N THR A 75 16.07 1.65 -7.01
CA THR A 75 16.45 0.67 -8.04
C THR A 75 16.57 1.32 -9.42
N LEU A 76 15.71 2.30 -9.72
CA LEU A 76 15.73 3.06 -10.98
C LEU A 76 16.83 4.14 -11.02
N GLY A 77 17.58 4.35 -9.94
CA GLY A 77 18.64 5.36 -9.88
C GLY A 77 18.12 6.80 -9.77
N LEU A 78 16.85 7.01 -9.43
CA LEU A 78 16.26 8.34 -9.20
C LEU A 78 16.55 8.90 -7.80
N ILE A 79 17.07 8.07 -6.89
CA ILE A 79 17.49 8.48 -5.55
C ILE A 79 18.99 8.22 -5.40
N ASP A 80 19.73 9.28 -5.15
CA ASP A 80 21.17 9.22 -4.87
C ASP A 80 21.46 8.75 -3.44
N GLY A 81 22.58 8.04 -3.28
CA GLY A 81 23.07 7.63 -1.96
C GLY A 81 22.19 6.60 -1.23
N PRO A 82 22.47 6.34 0.05
CA PRO A 82 21.73 5.34 0.83
C PRO A 82 20.33 5.86 1.23
N VAL A 83 19.31 4.99 1.10
CA VAL A 83 17.97 5.25 1.65
C VAL A 83 18.01 5.06 3.17
N LYS A 84 17.88 6.15 3.91
CA LYS A 84 17.87 6.16 5.40
C LYS A 84 16.48 6.32 6.01
N THR A 85 15.44 6.26 5.18
CA THR A 85 14.05 6.44 5.61
C THR A 85 13.61 5.38 6.60
N LYS A 86 12.97 5.82 7.68
CA LYS A 86 12.28 4.97 8.65
C LYS A 86 10.76 5.12 8.49
N MET A 87 10.07 4.01 8.32
CA MET A 87 8.61 3.95 8.20
C MET A 87 7.99 3.74 9.59
N HIS A 88 6.98 4.53 9.93
CA HIS A 88 6.25 4.46 11.19
C HIS A 88 4.76 4.27 10.90
N ALA A 89 4.14 3.30 11.57
CA ALA A 89 2.70 3.09 11.51
C ALA A 89 2.03 3.75 12.72
N ALA A 90 1.00 4.56 12.48
CA ALA A 90 0.17 5.14 13.53
C ALA A 90 -1.22 4.49 13.49
N GLN A 91 -1.63 3.84 14.58
CA GLN A 91 -2.95 3.21 14.70
C GLN A 91 -3.74 3.84 15.85
N ALA A 92 -5.06 3.81 15.76
CA ALA A 92 -5.92 4.21 16.86
C ALA A 92 -5.75 3.25 18.05
N LEU A 93 -5.90 3.78 19.27
CA LEU A 93 -5.89 2.98 20.48
C LEU A 93 -6.97 1.90 20.42
N GLY A 94 -6.60 0.64 20.68
CA GLY A 94 -7.51 -0.51 20.59
C GLY A 94 -7.65 -1.13 19.19
N CYS A 95 -6.93 -0.63 18.19
CA CYS A 95 -6.95 -1.16 16.81
C CYS A 95 -5.59 -1.68 16.33
N GLY A 96 -4.66 -1.98 17.25
CA GLY A 96 -3.39 -2.65 16.97
C GLY A 96 -3.49 -4.14 17.33
N PRO A 97 -3.84 -5.01 16.37
CA PRO A 97 -3.88 -6.46 16.57
C PRO A 97 -2.48 -7.08 16.69
#